data_AF-A0A7V2SL84-F1
#
_entry.id   AF-A0A7V2SL84-F1
#
_cell.length_a   1.000
_cell.length_b   1.000
_cell.length_c   1.000
_cell.angle_alpha   90.00
_cell.angle_beta   90.00
_cell.angle_gamma   90.00
#
_symmetry.space_group_name_H-M   'P 1'
#
loop_
_entity.id
_entity.type
_entity.pdbx_description
1 polymer ?
#
loop_
_entity_poly.entity_id
_entity_poly.type
_entity_poly.pdbx_seq_one_letter_code
_entity_poly.pdbx_strand_id
1 'polypeptide(L)'
;MSMDDLDDGNVLDLPRVYLVKMMVFILLVAIMAAVLYPQFKKAFMTNPGLNGMIVVVLLLGIGYALRMVWRLFREVNWVNHFRVADPGLEIPYSPNLLAPMEALLANRQGATVLSPTTLRSLLDSLASRLDEARDISRYMIGLLVFLGLLGTFWGLLQTVASVGNVIQSLDVGSADSSTIFDDLKSGLEAPLAGMGTSFSSSLFGLSGSLILGFLDLQASQAQNRFYNSLEDWLASLTDIEIGEGGQATVP
;
A
#
# COMPACT_ATOMS: atom_id res chain seq x y z
N MET A 1 12.03 45.38 -4.06
CA MET A 1 11.28 44.12 -4.07
C MET A 1 11.96 43.26 -5.10
N SER A 2 12.74 42.30 -4.63
CA SER A 2 13.65 41.46 -5.42
C SER A 2 12.84 40.51 -6.29
N MET A 3 13.33 40.23 -7.49
CA MET A 3 12.72 39.26 -8.42
C MET A 3 12.64 37.84 -7.84
N ASP A 4 13.33 37.57 -6.72
CA ASP A 4 13.33 36.31 -5.98
C ASP A 4 12.13 36.14 -5.02
N ASP A 5 11.35 37.21 -4.75
CA ASP A 5 10.19 37.14 -3.84
C ASP A 5 8.89 36.67 -4.52
N LEU A 6 8.93 36.27 -5.80
CA LEU A 6 7.76 35.88 -6.60
C LEU A 6 7.61 34.36 -6.84
N ASP A 7 8.56 33.53 -6.38
CA ASP A 7 8.61 32.11 -6.79
C ASP A 7 8.26 31.08 -5.68
N ASP A 8 8.14 31.49 -4.42
CA ASP A 8 8.00 30.54 -3.30
C ASP A 8 6.55 30.15 -2.93
N GLY A 9 5.55 30.75 -3.57
CA GLY A 9 4.15 30.60 -3.18
C GLY A 9 3.34 29.48 -3.86
N ASN A 10 3.82 28.88 -4.96
CA ASN A 10 2.89 28.28 -5.92
C ASN A 10 3.35 27.00 -6.65
N VAL A 11 4.37 26.28 -6.17
CA VAL A 11 4.79 24.99 -6.74
C VAL A 11 4.27 23.83 -5.89
N LEU A 12 3.67 22.80 -6.50
CA LEU A 12 3.28 21.60 -5.77
C LEU A 12 4.52 20.81 -5.32
N ASP A 13 4.62 20.55 -4.02
CA ASP A 13 5.69 19.73 -3.44
C ASP A 13 5.70 18.32 -4.04
N LEU A 14 6.86 17.90 -4.57
CA LEU A 14 7.04 16.53 -5.01
C LEU A 14 7.02 15.58 -3.79
N PRO A 15 6.37 14.41 -3.87
CA PRO A 15 6.27 13.44 -2.77
C PRO A 15 7.58 12.65 -2.51
N ARG A 16 8.75 13.31 -2.64
CA ARG A 16 10.11 12.74 -2.46
C ARG A 16 10.32 12.18 -1.08
N VAL A 17 9.89 12.89 -0.05
CA VAL A 17 10.09 12.48 1.35
C VAL A 17 9.40 11.15 1.63
N TYR A 18 8.19 10.93 1.12
CA TYR A 18 7.44 9.69 1.31
C TYR A 18 8.11 8.51 0.61
N LEU A 19 8.56 8.70 -0.64
CA LEU A 19 9.25 7.64 -1.38
C LEU A 19 10.57 7.27 -0.69
N VAL A 20 11.35 8.25 -0.23
CA VAL A 20 12.60 7.99 0.52
C VAL A 20 12.31 7.22 1.80
N LYS A 21 11.29 7.62 2.59
CA LYS A 21 10.88 6.88 3.80
C LYS A 21 10.50 5.43 3.50
N MET A 22 9.74 5.18 2.42
CA MET A 22 9.39 3.83 1.99
C MET A 22 10.62 3.01 1.61
N MET A 23 11.53 3.58 0.83
CA MET A 23 12.76 2.89 0.38
C MET A 23 13.69 2.58 1.55
N VAL A 24 13.89 3.51 2.48
CA VAL A 24 14.68 3.29 3.70
C VAL A 24 14.05 2.18 4.54
N PHE A 25 12.73 2.20 4.74
CA PHE A 25 12.04 1.16 5.50
C PHE A 25 12.18 -0.22 4.85
N ILE A 26 11.96 -0.33 3.54
CA ILE A 26 12.14 -1.59 2.79
C ILE A 26 13.57 -2.09 2.90
N LEU A 27 14.56 -1.19 2.80
CA LEU A 27 15.98 -1.55 2.96
C LEU A 27 16.26 -2.11 4.36
N LEU A 28 15.76 -1.47 5.42
CA LEU A 28 15.92 -1.94 6.79
C LEU A 28 15.28 -3.32 7.01
N VAL A 29 14.07 -3.52 6.48
CA VAL A 29 13.37 -4.82 6.52
C VAL A 29 14.16 -5.89 5.75
N ALA A 30 14.70 -5.56 4.59
CA ALA A 30 15.51 -6.48 3.79
C ALA A 30 16.82 -6.86 4.50
N ILE A 31 17.48 -5.91 5.15
CA ILE A 31 18.67 -6.17 5.98
C ILE A 31 18.32 -7.10 7.14
N MET A 32 17.22 -6.82 7.86
CA MET A 32 16.74 -7.69 8.94
C MET A 32 16.44 -9.12 8.43
N ALA A 33 15.79 -9.22 7.27
CA ALA A 33 15.50 -10.50 6.63
C ALA A 33 16.76 -11.27 6.24
N ALA A 34 17.80 -10.58 5.76
CA ALA A 34 19.08 -11.17 5.41
C ALA A 34 19.84 -11.68 6.64
N VAL A 35 19.87 -10.90 7.72
CA VAL A 35 20.53 -11.28 9.00
C VAL A 35 19.88 -12.51 9.62
N LEU A 36 18.54 -12.60 9.56
CA LEU A 36 17.77 -13.71 10.12
C LEU A 36 17.45 -14.81 9.10
N TYR A 37 18.14 -14.84 7.96
CA TYR A 37 17.88 -15.80 6.88
C TYR A 37 17.89 -17.28 7.33
N PRO A 38 18.81 -17.76 8.19
CA PRO A 38 18.79 -19.16 8.64
C PRO A 38 17.50 -19.54 9.37
N GLN A 39 16.99 -18.65 10.22
CA GLN A 39 15.76 -18.83 10.99
C GLN A 39 14.54 -18.77 10.04
N PHE A 40 14.51 -17.79 9.15
CA PHE A 40 13.44 -17.66 8.16
C PHE A 40 13.39 -18.83 7.19
N LYS A 41 14.53 -19.38 6.77
CA LYS A 41 14.56 -20.55 5.88
C LYS A 41 13.91 -21.76 6.53
N LYS A 42 14.22 -22.04 7.81
CA LYS A 42 13.60 -23.16 8.55
C LYS A 42 12.09 -22.96 8.68
N ALA A 43 11.67 -21.76 9.08
CA ALA A 43 10.26 -21.39 9.18
C ALA A 43 9.52 -21.51 7.83
N PHE A 44 10.13 -21.02 6.76
CA PHE A 44 9.57 -21.03 5.41
C PHE A 44 9.30 -22.46 4.92
N MET A 45 10.22 -23.38 5.20
CA MET A 45 10.14 -24.78 4.76
C MET A 45 9.08 -25.60 5.50
N THR A 46 8.44 -25.08 6.56
CA THR A 46 7.31 -25.75 7.21
C THR A 46 6.10 -25.86 6.27
N ASN A 47 5.79 -24.77 5.55
CA ASN A 47 4.67 -24.68 4.61
C ASN A 47 5.11 -23.90 3.36
N PRO A 48 5.95 -24.48 2.49
CA PRO A 48 6.58 -23.74 1.39
C PRO A 48 5.56 -23.16 0.40
N GLY A 49 4.44 -23.85 0.17
CA GLY A 49 3.37 -23.36 -0.71
C GLY A 49 2.69 -22.09 -0.17
N LEU A 50 2.22 -22.15 1.08
CA LEU A 50 1.53 -21.03 1.73
C LEU A 50 2.49 -19.86 2.00
N ASN A 51 3.67 -20.14 2.55
CA ASN A 51 4.69 -19.11 2.80
C ASN A 51 5.16 -18.48 1.48
N GLY A 52 5.27 -19.25 0.40
CA GLY A 52 5.55 -18.73 -0.95
C GLY A 52 4.45 -17.78 -1.42
N MET A 53 3.17 -18.13 -1.25
CA MET A 53 2.04 -17.26 -1.57
C MET A 53 2.08 -15.95 -0.76
N ILE A 54 2.36 -16.02 0.55
CA ILE A 54 2.53 -14.83 1.40
C ILE A 54 3.63 -13.92 0.85
N VAL A 55 4.78 -14.46 0.48
CA VAL A 55 5.90 -13.67 -0.08
C VAL A 55 5.50 -13.04 -1.41
N VAL A 56 4.81 -13.77 -2.30
CA VAL A 56 4.33 -13.22 -3.58
C VAL A 56 3.36 -12.06 -3.36
N VAL A 57 2.36 -12.23 -2.49
CA VAL A 57 1.39 -11.17 -2.16
C VAL A 57 2.11 -9.97 -1.54
N LEU A 58 3.07 -10.19 -0.64
CA LEU A 58 3.88 -9.13 -0.05
C LEU A 58 4.65 -8.34 -1.11
N LEU A 59 5.35 -9.02 -2.02
CA LEU A 59 6.12 -8.36 -3.09
C LEU A 59 5.21 -7.58 -4.05
N LEU A 60 4.06 -8.14 -4.43
CA LEU A 60 3.05 -7.44 -5.22
C LEU A 60 2.52 -6.20 -4.50
N GLY A 61 2.31 -6.28 -3.18
CA GLY A 61 1.81 -5.17 -2.37
C GLY A 61 2.83 -4.05 -2.24
N ILE A 62 4.11 -4.40 -2.03
CA ILE A 62 5.22 -3.45 -2.01
C ILE A 62 5.31 -2.74 -3.36
N GLY A 63 5.28 -3.50 -4.47
CA GLY A 63 5.31 -2.95 -5.82
C GLY A 63 4.12 -2.03 -6.11
N TYR A 64 2.92 -2.42 -5.66
CA TYR A 64 1.71 -1.61 -5.81
C TYR A 64 1.80 -0.30 -5.03
N ALA A 65 2.20 -0.33 -3.75
CA ALA A 65 2.35 0.86 -2.93
C ALA A 65 3.40 1.84 -3.51
N LEU A 66 4.54 1.32 -3.98
CA LEU A 66 5.56 2.14 -4.65
C LEU A 66 5.03 2.74 -5.95
N ARG A 67 4.32 1.95 -6.77
CA ARG A 67 3.69 2.42 -8.01
C ARG A 67 2.66 3.52 -7.75
N MET A 68 1.90 3.44 -6.67
CA MET A 68 0.89 4.43 -6.27
C MET A 68 1.52 5.79 -5.99
N VAL A 69 2.63 5.83 -5.24
CA VAL A 69 3.40 7.05 -4.99
C VAL A 69 4.12 7.52 -6.26
N TRP A 70 4.71 6.62 -7.03
CA TRP A 70 5.42 6.99 -8.26
C TRP A 70 4.50 7.59 -9.33
N ARG A 71 3.26 7.11 -9.44
CA ARG A 71 2.23 7.72 -10.30
C ARG A 71 1.98 9.17 -9.90
N LEU A 72 1.93 9.47 -8.60
CA LEU A 72 1.70 10.82 -8.07
C LEU A 72 2.76 11.82 -8.51
N PHE A 73 4.03 11.41 -8.63
CA PHE A 73 5.09 12.28 -9.16
C PHE A 73 4.79 12.77 -10.58
N ARG A 74 4.25 11.89 -11.44
CA ARG A 74 3.91 12.26 -12.82
C ARG A 74 2.79 13.29 -12.85
N GLU A 75 1.79 13.12 -11.99
CA GLU A 75 0.66 14.04 -11.88
C GLU A 75 1.11 15.40 -11.31
N VAL A 76 1.93 15.43 -10.26
CA VAL A 76 2.51 16.67 -9.70
C VAL A 76 3.34 17.43 -10.74
N ASN A 77 4.20 16.71 -11.47
CA ASN A 77 5.00 17.32 -12.53
C ASN A 77 4.11 17.88 -13.65
N TRP A 78 3.06 17.16 -14.06
CA TRP A 78 2.11 17.66 -15.04
C TRP A 78 1.46 18.97 -14.61
N VAL A 79 0.97 19.07 -13.37
CA VAL A 79 0.37 20.31 -12.85
C VAL A 79 1.39 21.45 -12.82
N ASN A 80 2.61 21.18 -12.34
CA ASN A 80 3.66 22.19 -12.29
C ASN A 80 4.04 22.71 -13.68
N HIS A 81 4.10 21.83 -14.70
CA HIS A 81 4.33 22.24 -16.08
C HIS A 81 3.15 23.00 -16.69
N PHE A 82 1.91 22.60 -16.38
CA PHE A 82 0.72 23.31 -16.84
C PHE A 82 0.64 24.75 -16.27
N ARG A 83 1.08 24.97 -15.02
CA ARG A 83 1.11 26.30 -14.39
C ARG A 83 2.14 27.26 -15.02
N VAL A 84 3.29 26.72 -15.45
CA VAL A 84 4.42 27.51 -15.98
C VAL A 84 4.32 27.70 -17.51
N ALA A 85 3.53 26.88 -18.20
CA ALA A 85 3.44 26.94 -19.66
C ALA A 85 2.76 28.24 -20.14
N ASP A 86 3.58 29.14 -20.71
CA ASP A 86 3.17 30.09 -21.74
C ASP A 86 2.36 29.36 -22.83
N PRO A 87 1.35 30.01 -23.44
CA PRO A 87 0.50 29.40 -24.46
C PRO A 87 1.33 29.04 -25.71
N GLY A 88 1.84 27.81 -25.76
CA GLY A 88 2.66 27.33 -26.89
C GLY A 88 3.62 26.16 -26.59
N LEU A 89 3.82 25.77 -25.33
CA LEU A 89 4.67 24.62 -24.99
C LEU A 89 3.88 23.29 -25.04
N GLU A 90 4.30 22.37 -25.90
CA GLU A 90 3.79 20.99 -25.95
C GLU A 90 4.06 20.30 -24.60
N ILE A 91 2.99 19.94 -23.87
CA ILE A 91 3.09 19.22 -22.61
C ILE A 91 3.51 17.77 -22.94
N PRO A 92 4.69 17.28 -22.51
CA PRO A 92 5.24 16.02 -23.02
C PRO A 92 4.54 14.74 -22.50
N TYR A 93 3.62 14.84 -21.54
CA TYR A 93 3.03 13.69 -20.85
C TYR A 93 1.55 13.91 -20.52
N SER A 94 0.66 13.00 -20.95
CA SER A 94 -0.74 13.02 -20.50
C SER A 94 -0.90 12.42 -19.09
N PRO A 95 -1.55 13.11 -18.15
CA PRO A 95 -1.87 12.62 -16.82
C PRO A 95 -2.91 11.51 -16.88
N ASN A 96 -2.90 10.58 -15.92
CA ASN A 96 -3.87 9.48 -15.89
C ASN A 96 -4.93 9.72 -14.81
N LEU A 97 -4.54 10.30 -13.67
CA LEU A 97 -5.47 10.74 -12.64
C LEU A 97 -6.15 12.06 -13.02
N LEU A 98 -5.43 12.97 -13.66
CA LEU A 98 -5.94 14.29 -14.05
C LEU A 98 -6.43 14.35 -15.51
N ALA A 99 -6.57 13.22 -16.22
CA ALA A 99 -7.04 13.19 -17.61
C ALA A 99 -8.36 13.98 -17.85
N PRO A 100 -9.38 13.92 -16.97
CA PRO A 100 -10.58 14.75 -17.13
C PRO A 100 -10.31 16.25 -17.01
N MET A 101 -9.34 16.64 -16.18
CA MET A 101 -8.91 18.03 -16.05
C MET A 101 -8.12 18.50 -17.27
N GLU A 102 -7.21 17.67 -17.79
CA GLU A 102 -6.47 17.95 -19.03
C GLU A 102 -7.45 18.24 -20.19
N ALA A 103 -8.48 17.39 -20.37
CA ALA A 103 -9.48 17.60 -21.42
C ALA A 103 -10.29 18.91 -21.25
N LEU A 104 -10.60 19.28 -20.01
CA LEU A 104 -11.33 20.51 -19.71
C LEU A 104 -10.46 21.77 -19.87
N LEU A 105 -9.17 21.68 -19.55
CA LEU A 105 -8.22 22.79 -19.61
C LEU A 105 -7.62 22.97 -21.02
N ALA A 106 -7.38 21.88 -21.76
CA ALA A 106 -6.85 21.91 -23.12
C ALA A 106 -7.80 22.59 -24.12
N ASN A 107 -9.11 22.53 -23.87
CA ASN A 107 -10.12 23.13 -24.73
C ASN A 107 -10.35 24.64 -24.49
N ARG A 108 -9.55 25.29 -23.63
CA ARG A 108 -9.90 26.58 -23.01
C ARG A 108 -8.77 27.63 -22.96
N GLN A 109 -8.07 27.82 -24.08
CA GLN A 109 -7.00 28.84 -24.25
C GLN A 109 -7.50 30.31 -24.33
N GLY A 110 -8.64 30.71 -23.73
CA GLY A 110 -9.17 32.06 -24.04
C GLY A 110 -10.07 32.79 -23.05
N ALA A 111 -11.02 32.18 -22.35
CA ALA A 111 -11.86 32.93 -21.40
C ALA A 111 -12.72 32.01 -20.49
N THR A 112 -12.52 32.22 -19.20
CA THR A 112 -13.46 32.26 -18.07
C THR A 112 -14.08 30.98 -17.45
N VAL A 113 -13.88 30.95 -16.12
CA VAL A 113 -14.58 30.29 -14.99
C VAL A 113 -14.86 28.78 -15.08
N LEU A 114 -14.08 28.00 -14.32
CA LEU A 114 -14.59 26.75 -13.75
C LEU A 114 -15.69 27.10 -12.77
N SER A 115 -16.94 26.73 -13.05
CA SER A 115 -18.00 26.90 -12.05
C SER A 115 -17.59 26.17 -10.76
N PRO A 116 -17.86 26.73 -9.57
CA PRO A 116 -17.57 26.05 -8.30
C PRO A 116 -18.14 24.62 -8.24
N THR A 117 -19.26 24.38 -8.94
CA THR A 117 -19.89 23.07 -9.10
C THR A 117 -19.03 22.11 -9.92
N THR A 118 -18.44 22.55 -11.04
CA THR A 118 -17.53 21.74 -11.87
C THR A 118 -16.26 21.40 -11.11
N LEU A 119 -15.68 22.39 -10.41
CA LEU A 119 -14.49 22.19 -9.57
C LEU A 119 -14.72 21.09 -8.53
N ARG A 120 -15.82 21.21 -7.76
CA ARG A 120 -16.17 20.24 -6.72
C ARG A 120 -16.39 18.84 -7.30
N SER A 121 -17.04 18.74 -8.46
CA SER A 121 -17.25 17.44 -9.12
C SER A 121 -15.94 16.77 -9.57
N LEU A 122 -14.93 17.55 -9.97
CA LEU A 122 -13.61 17.03 -10.35
C LEU A 122 -12.83 16.56 -9.12
N LEU A 123 -12.86 17.33 -8.03
CA LEU A 123 -12.25 16.96 -6.76
C LEU A 123 -12.91 15.68 -6.19
N ASP A 124 -14.24 15.60 -6.21
CA ASP A 124 -14.98 14.40 -5.78
C ASP A 124 -14.61 13.17 -6.64
N SER A 125 -14.47 13.33 -7.96
CA SER A 125 -14.03 12.25 -8.84
C SER A 125 -12.59 11.81 -8.55
N LEU A 126 -11.69 12.76 -8.30
CA LEU A 126 -10.30 12.47 -7.94
C LEU A 126 -10.23 11.75 -6.59
N ALA A 127 -10.97 12.22 -5.59
CA ALA A 127 -11.07 11.59 -4.28
C ALA A 127 -11.51 10.13 -4.40
N SER A 128 -12.57 9.86 -5.17
CA SER A 128 -13.06 8.49 -5.42
C SER A 128 -11.99 7.59 -6.07
N ARG A 129 -11.21 8.09 -7.04
CA ARG A 129 -10.13 7.33 -7.68
C ARG A 129 -8.94 7.07 -6.75
N LEU A 130 -8.63 8.01 -5.87
CA LEU A 130 -7.59 7.85 -4.86
C LEU A 130 -8.01 6.83 -3.81
N ASP A 131 -9.27 6.85 -3.39
CA ASP A 131 -9.83 5.90 -2.43
C ASP A 131 -9.93 4.48 -3.00
N GLU A 132 -10.35 4.31 -4.25
CA GLU A 132 -10.34 3.00 -4.93
C GLU A 132 -8.92 2.40 -4.95
N ALA A 133 -7.90 3.24 -5.19
CA ALA A 133 -6.52 2.79 -5.15
C ALA A 133 -6.07 2.35 -3.74
N ARG A 134 -6.63 2.95 -2.67
CA ARG A 134 -6.37 2.57 -1.26
C ARG A 134 -7.08 1.28 -0.87
N ASP A 135 -8.27 1.03 -1.40
CA ASP A 135 -9.01 -0.20 -1.11
C ASP A 135 -8.26 -1.44 -1.55
N ILE A 136 -7.58 -1.39 -2.70
CA ILE A 136 -6.69 -2.47 -3.16
C ILE A 136 -5.57 -2.71 -2.15
N SER A 137 -4.92 -1.64 -1.66
CA SER A 137 -3.85 -1.74 -0.66
C SER A 137 -4.35 -2.37 0.66
N ARG A 138 -5.50 -1.92 1.16
CA ARG A 138 -6.16 -2.47 2.35
C ARG A 138 -6.54 -3.94 2.19
N TYR A 139 -7.03 -4.32 1.01
CA TYR A 139 -7.33 -5.71 0.69
C TYR A 139 -6.06 -6.58 0.75
N MET A 140 -4.93 -6.11 0.20
CA MET A 140 -3.66 -6.85 0.26
C MET A 140 -3.15 -7.03 1.69
N ILE A 141 -3.28 -6.02 2.54
CA ILE A 141 -2.96 -6.10 3.98
C ILE A 141 -3.84 -7.17 4.64
N GLY A 142 -5.16 -7.10 4.42
CA GLY A 142 -6.11 -8.08 4.96
C GLY A 142 -5.86 -9.50 4.45
N LEU A 143 -5.49 -9.65 3.18
CA LEU A 143 -5.12 -10.92 2.56
C LEU A 143 -3.88 -11.53 3.21
N LEU A 144 -2.85 -10.73 3.52
CA LEU A 144 -1.67 -11.22 4.24
C LEU A 144 -2.00 -11.72 5.65
N VAL A 145 -2.86 -11.00 6.38
CA VAL A 145 -3.36 -11.45 7.68
C VAL A 145 -4.12 -12.76 7.54
N PHE A 146 -5.05 -12.83 6.59
CA PHE A 146 -5.84 -14.03 6.32
C PHE A 146 -4.97 -15.23 5.96
N LEU A 147 -4.00 -15.06 5.07
CA LEU A 147 -3.05 -16.12 4.70
C LEU A 147 -2.21 -16.57 5.91
N GLY A 148 -1.80 -15.63 6.77
CA GLY A 148 -1.11 -15.95 8.03
C GLY A 148 -1.97 -16.81 8.98
N LEU A 149 -3.25 -16.45 9.14
CA LEU A 149 -4.22 -17.21 9.92
C LEU A 149 -4.51 -18.60 9.30
N LEU A 150 -4.56 -18.69 7.97
CA LEU A 150 -4.72 -19.96 7.27
C LEU A 150 -3.54 -20.90 7.58
N GLY A 151 -2.34 -20.35 7.74
CA GLY A 151 -1.15 -21.10 8.13
C GLY A 151 -1.24 -21.73 9.52
N THR A 152 -1.77 -21.01 10.51
CA THR A 152 -1.99 -21.60 11.85
C THR A 152 -3.04 -22.68 11.81
N PHE A 153 -4.11 -22.47 11.04
CA PHE A 153 -5.17 -23.46 10.87
C PHE A 153 -4.63 -24.76 10.24
N TRP A 154 -3.83 -24.64 9.18
CA TRP A 154 -3.13 -25.78 8.57
C TRP A 154 -2.21 -26.50 9.56
N GLY A 155 -1.48 -25.75 10.37
CA GLY A 155 -0.67 -26.28 11.46
C GLY A 155 -1.45 -27.15 12.43
N LEU A 156 -2.58 -26.64 12.89
CA LEU A 156 -3.45 -27.36 13.82
C LEU A 156 -4.05 -28.62 13.19
N LEU A 157 -4.44 -28.58 11.91
CA LEU A 157 -4.91 -29.78 11.20
C LEU A 157 -3.84 -30.87 11.15
N GLN A 158 -2.57 -30.50 10.92
CA GLN A 158 -1.47 -31.46 10.92
C GLN A 158 -1.23 -32.05 12.32
N THR A 159 -1.33 -31.24 13.37
CA THR A 159 -1.27 -31.71 14.76
C THR A 159 -2.40 -32.70 15.06
N VAL A 160 -3.64 -32.40 14.69
CA VAL A 160 -4.79 -33.28 14.92
C VAL A 160 -4.65 -34.59 14.14
N ALA A 161 -4.21 -34.54 12.88
CA ALA A 161 -3.96 -35.73 12.07
C ALA A 161 -2.85 -36.61 12.69
N SER A 162 -1.77 -36.01 13.19
CA SER A 162 -0.69 -36.73 13.87
C SER A 162 -1.19 -37.45 15.13
N VAL A 163 -1.99 -36.77 15.96
CA VAL A 163 -2.57 -37.37 17.17
C VAL A 163 -3.53 -38.51 16.80
N GLY A 164 -4.35 -38.34 15.76
CA GLY A 164 -5.23 -39.40 15.25
C GLY A 164 -4.47 -40.65 14.81
N ASN A 165 -3.35 -40.49 14.10
CA ASN A 165 -2.50 -41.60 13.67
C ASN A 165 -1.90 -42.37 14.85
N VAL A 166 -1.46 -41.66 15.88
CA VAL A 166 -0.91 -42.28 17.11
C VAL A 166 -1.97 -43.12 17.81
N ILE A 167 -3.18 -42.58 17.96
CA ILE A 167 -4.33 -43.29 18.54
C ILE A 167 -4.66 -44.54 17.71
N GLN A 168 -4.60 -44.46 16.38
CA GLN A 168 -4.87 -45.60 15.49
C GLN A 168 -3.77 -46.66 15.51
N SER A 169 -2.51 -46.27 15.75
CA SER A 169 -1.36 -47.18 15.81
C SER A 169 -1.20 -47.93 17.14
N LEU A 170 -1.95 -47.54 18.18
CA LEU A 170 -1.92 -48.21 19.48
C LEU A 170 -2.63 -49.57 19.38
N ASP A 171 -1.85 -50.65 19.26
CA ASP A 171 -2.34 -52.03 19.33
C ASP A 171 -2.57 -52.45 20.79
N VAL A 172 -3.84 -52.49 21.19
CA VAL A 172 -4.28 -52.84 22.55
C VAL A 172 -4.31 -54.37 22.76
N GLY A 173 -4.03 -55.17 21.72
CA GLY A 173 -4.26 -56.62 21.72
C GLY A 173 -3.20 -57.48 22.40
N SER A 174 -1.95 -57.02 22.56
CA SER A 174 -0.86 -57.88 23.04
C SER A 174 0.37 -57.20 23.69
N ALA A 175 0.36 -55.87 23.85
CA ALA A 175 1.51 -55.13 24.38
C ALA A 175 1.41 -54.86 25.89
N ASP A 176 2.55 -54.88 26.59
CA ASP A 176 2.66 -54.49 28.00
C ASP A 176 2.21 -53.02 28.20
N SER A 177 1.53 -52.72 29.31
CA SER A 177 1.03 -51.35 29.58
C SER A 177 2.11 -50.27 29.58
N SER A 178 3.40 -50.62 29.78
CA SER A 178 4.50 -49.65 29.72
C SER A 178 4.87 -49.28 28.28
N THR A 179 4.83 -50.21 27.33
CA THR A 179 5.13 -49.91 25.92
C THR A 179 4.03 -49.07 25.28
N ILE A 180 2.76 -49.33 25.61
CA ILE A 180 1.62 -48.50 25.19
C ILE A 180 1.77 -47.06 25.69
N PHE A 181 2.27 -46.86 26.92
CA PHE A 181 2.47 -45.53 27.49
C PHE A 181 3.64 -44.78 26.83
N ASP A 182 4.75 -45.48 26.56
CA ASP A 182 5.90 -44.90 25.85
C ASP A 182 5.56 -44.54 24.39
N ASP A 183 4.75 -45.35 23.72
CA ASP A 183 4.27 -45.07 22.36
C ASP A 183 3.32 -43.86 22.33
N LEU A 184 2.41 -43.75 23.30
CA LEU A 184 1.56 -42.57 23.44
C LEU A 184 2.39 -41.31 23.73
N LYS A 185 3.37 -41.41 24.63
CA LYS A 185 4.28 -40.31 24.97
C LYS A 185 5.06 -39.83 23.73
N SER A 186 5.71 -40.76 23.03
CA SER A 186 6.47 -40.49 21.80
C SER A 186 5.57 -39.90 20.70
N GLY A 187 4.38 -40.47 20.52
CA GLY A 187 3.41 -40.03 19.54
C GLY A 187 2.83 -38.64 19.80
N LEU A 188 2.74 -38.22 21.07
CA LEU A 188 2.28 -36.88 21.44
C LEU A 188 3.40 -35.82 21.42
N GLU A 189 4.67 -36.23 21.56
CA GLU A 189 5.82 -35.33 21.58
C GLU A 189 6.09 -34.70 20.21
N ALA A 190 5.94 -35.46 19.12
CA ALA A 190 6.13 -34.98 17.76
C ALA A 190 5.17 -33.83 17.36
N PRO A 191 3.84 -33.92 17.57
CA PRO A 191 2.92 -32.81 17.33
C PRO A 191 3.19 -31.60 18.23
N LEU A 192 3.65 -31.81 19.48
CA LEU A 192 3.98 -30.72 20.40
C LEU A 192 5.22 -29.94 19.91
N ALA A 193 6.25 -30.65 19.46
CA ALA A 193 7.47 -30.05 18.92
C ALA A 193 7.22 -29.32 17.59
N GLY A 194 6.30 -29.82 16.75
CA GLY A 194 5.92 -29.22 15.47
C GLY A 194 5.03 -27.98 15.56
N MET A 195 4.46 -27.68 16.72
CA MET A 195 3.52 -26.56 16.90
C MET A 195 4.20 -25.20 16.72
N GLY A 196 5.45 -25.04 17.20
CA GLY A 196 6.20 -23.79 17.04
C GLY A 196 6.54 -23.49 15.58
N THR A 197 6.82 -24.53 14.77
CA THR A 197 7.08 -24.38 13.34
C THR A 197 5.84 -24.02 12.55
N SER A 198 4.66 -24.53 12.95
CA SER A 198 3.41 -24.25 12.23
C SER A 198 2.87 -22.84 12.48
N PHE A 199 3.22 -22.22 13.61
CA PHE A 199 2.91 -20.81 13.89
C PHE A 199 3.69 -19.83 12.98
N SER A 200 4.80 -20.26 12.38
CA SER A 200 5.68 -19.38 11.62
C SER A 200 5.03 -18.76 10.38
N SER A 201 4.09 -19.45 9.72
CA SER A 201 3.30 -18.88 8.61
C SER A 201 2.48 -17.68 9.05
N SER A 202 1.98 -17.68 10.29
CA SER A 202 1.26 -16.54 10.87
C SER A 202 2.17 -15.35 11.06
N LEU A 203 3.41 -15.58 11.52
CA LEU A 203 4.42 -14.54 11.70
C LEU A 203 4.79 -13.92 10.36
N PHE A 204 4.90 -14.69 9.28
CA PHE A 204 5.12 -14.14 7.94
C PHE A 204 3.94 -13.27 7.48
N GLY A 205 2.70 -13.75 7.65
CA GLY A 205 1.50 -13.01 7.25
C GLY A 205 1.32 -11.70 8.02
N LEU A 206 1.48 -11.74 9.35
CA LEU A 206 1.38 -10.57 10.22
C LEU A 206 2.55 -9.59 10.02
N SER A 207 3.78 -10.10 9.88
CA SER A 207 4.93 -9.22 9.61
C SER A 207 4.81 -8.56 8.23
N GLY A 208 4.36 -9.32 7.22
CA GLY A 208 4.07 -8.81 5.89
C GLY A 208 2.97 -7.74 5.90
N SER A 209 1.89 -7.96 6.65
CA SER A 209 0.79 -6.99 6.74
C SER A 209 1.21 -5.70 7.44
N LEU A 210 2.12 -5.77 8.44
CA LEU A 210 2.72 -4.58 9.05
C LEU A 210 3.62 -3.81 8.07
N ILE A 211 4.43 -4.52 7.27
CA ILE A 211 5.26 -3.90 6.24
C ILE A 211 4.37 -3.16 5.23
N LEU A 212 3.35 -3.82 4.68
CA LEU A 212 2.41 -3.18 3.76
C LEU A 212 1.63 -2.05 4.43
N GLY A 213 1.21 -2.21 5.69
CA GLY A 213 0.52 -1.17 6.46
C GLY A 213 1.35 0.11 6.58
N PHE A 214 2.66 -0.01 6.84
CA PHE A 214 3.53 1.16 6.85
C PHE A 214 3.63 1.83 5.47
N LEU A 215 3.78 1.04 4.40
CA LEU A 215 3.86 1.57 3.03
C LEU A 215 2.54 2.25 2.62
N ASP A 216 1.41 1.68 3.00
CA ASP A 216 0.07 2.25 2.77
C ASP A 216 -0.11 3.58 3.49
N LEU A 217 0.38 3.71 4.73
CA LEU A 217 0.38 4.98 5.45
C LEU A 217 1.19 6.05 4.72
N GLN A 218 2.38 5.72 4.21
CA GLN A 218 3.18 6.68 3.44
C GLN A 218 2.48 7.08 2.13
N ALA A 219 1.89 6.11 1.42
CA ALA A 219 1.16 6.37 0.18
C ALA A 219 -0.10 7.24 0.42
N SER A 220 -0.87 6.92 1.46
CA SER A 220 -2.07 7.67 1.85
C SER A 220 -1.75 9.12 2.23
N GLN A 221 -0.66 9.32 2.99
CA GLN A 221 -0.18 10.67 3.32
C GLN A 221 0.23 11.47 2.08
N ALA A 222 0.96 10.84 1.15
CA ALA A 222 1.36 11.49 -0.09
C ALA A 222 0.13 11.91 -0.93
N GLN A 223 -0.85 11.04 -1.06
CA GLN A 223 -2.09 11.32 -1.79
C GLN A 223 -2.94 12.42 -1.16
N ASN A 224 -3.10 12.42 0.18
CA ASN A 224 -3.82 13.49 0.87
C ASN A 224 -3.14 14.84 0.69
N ARG A 225 -1.80 14.89 0.77
CA ARG A 225 -1.05 16.13 0.54
C ARG A 225 -1.27 16.63 -0.89
N PHE A 226 -1.19 15.75 -1.88
CA PHE A 226 -1.47 16.11 -3.27
C PHE A 226 -2.91 16.62 -3.48
N TYR A 227 -3.90 15.93 -2.92
CA TYR A 227 -5.30 16.35 -3.01
C TYR A 227 -5.51 17.75 -2.43
N ASN A 228 -5.02 18.00 -1.21
CA ASN A 228 -5.16 19.30 -0.56
C ASN A 228 -4.43 20.40 -1.35
N SER A 229 -3.21 20.13 -1.83
CA SER A 229 -2.47 21.12 -2.61
C SER A 229 -3.08 21.39 -4.00
N LEU A 230 -3.80 20.42 -4.57
CA LEU A 230 -4.63 20.64 -5.75
C LEU A 230 -5.86 21.49 -5.45
N GLU A 231 -6.54 21.21 -4.34
CA GLU A 231 -7.70 21.98 -3.89
C GLU A 231 -7.31 23.44 -3.64
N ASP A 232 -6.22 23.70 -2.91
CA ASP A 232 -5.70 25.05 -2.64
C ASP A 232 -5.39 25.82 -3.93
N TRP A 233 -4.81 25.14 -4.93
CA TRP A 233 -4.53 25.76 -6.23
C TRP A 233 -5.78 26.08 -7.03
N LEU A 234 -6.77 25.20 -7.01
CA LEU A 234 -8.00 25.46 -7.74
C LEU A 234 -8.83 26.58 -7.07
N ALA A 235 -8.76 26.67 -5.73
CA ALA A 235 -9.35 27.77 -4.99
C ALA A 235 -8.69 29.12 -5.37
N SER A 236 -7.35 29.18 -5.50
CA SER A 236 -6.68 30.42 -5.87
C SER A 236 -7.04 30.91 -7.28
N LEU A 237 -7.29 29.99 -8.23
CA LEU A 237 -7.81 30.36 -9.56
C LEU A 237 -9.22 30.96 -9.49
N THR A 238 -10.05 30.51 -8.55
CA THR A 238 -11.43 31.00 -8.39
C THR A 238 -11.46 32.37 -7.71
N ASP A 239 -10.60 32.61 -6.70
CA ASP A 239 -10.52 33.88 -5.97
C ASP A 239 -9.99 35.04 -6.83
N ILE A 240 -9.01 34.79 -7.72
CA ILE A 240 -8.47 35.81 -8.64
C ILE A 240 -9.57 36.37 -9.55
N GLU A 241 -10.47 35.52 -10.03
CA GLU A 241 -11.58 35.93 -10.90
C GLU A 241 -12.67 36.74 -10.16
N ILE A 242 -12.94 36.45 -8.89
CA ILE A 242 -13.90 37.23 -8.07
C ILE A 242 -13.34 38.64 -7.80
N GLY A 243 -12.02 38.77 -7.61
CA GLY A 243 -11.32 40.05 -7.44
C GLY A 243 -11.35 40.93 -8.69
N GLU A 244 -11.20 40.36 -9.88
CA GLU A 244 -11.24 41.09 -11.16
C GLU A 244 -12.68 41.44 -11.59
N GLY A 245 -13.67 40.58 -11.29
CA GLY A 245 -15.09 40.85 -11.53
C GLY A 245 -15.71 41.92 -10.62
N GLY A 246 -15.08 42.24 -9.49
CA GLY A 246 -15.56 43.21 -8.51
C GLY A 246 -15.19 44.68 -8.80
N GLN A 247 -14.36 44.96 -9.80
CA GLN A 247 -13.99 46.35 -10.19
C GLN A 247 -14.76 46.90 -11.40
N ALA A 248 -15.66 46.12 -12.00
CA ALA A 248 -16.53 46.62 -13.06
C ALA A 248 -17.83 47.21 -12.46
N THR A 249 -17.90 48.55 -12.48
CA THR A 249 -19.09 49.41 -12.35
C THR A 249 -19.57 49.77 -10.93
N VAL A 250 -19.03 50.87 -10.41
CA VAL A 250 -19.83 51.84 -9.65
C VAL A 250 -19.86 53.13 -10.49
N PRO A 251 -21.01 53.53 -11.07
CA PRO A 251 -21.17 54.84 -11.68
C PRO A 251 -21.23 55.97 -10.65
#